data_AF-A0A377LVW2-F1
#
_entry.id   AF-A0A377LVW2-F1
#
_cell.length_a   1.000
_cell.length_b   1.000
_cell.length_c   1.000
_cell.angle_alpha   90.00
_cell.angle_beta   90.00
_cell.angle_gamma   90.00
#
_symmetry.space_group_name_H-M   'P 1'
#
loop_
_entity.id
_entity.type
_entity.pdbx_description
1 polymer ?
#
loop_
_entity_poly.entity_id
_entity_poly.type
_entity_poly.pdbx_seq_one_letter_code
_entity_poly.pdbx_strand_id
1 'polypeptide(L)'
;MAGVTSASMFMHIVENKTYGNRAYTNLSEQMAKILRMGANDQSVIDRLNWMRDVLGPMLRDAMKIIGEIDLRLMLAQALHMGDECHNRNNAGTTLLIQALTPGLIQAGYPVAQQREVFEFVASSDYFSGPTWMAMCKAALDAAHGIEYSTVVTTMARNGYEFGLRVSGLPGQWFTGPAQQVIGPMFAGYKPEDSGLDIGDSAITETYGIGGFAMATAPAIVALVGGTVEEAIDFSRQMREITLGENPNVTIPLLSFMGIPTAIDITRVAGSGILPVINTAIAHKDAGIGMIGAGIVHPPFSCFEKALLTFRDRYFL
;
A
#
# COMPACT_ATOMS: atom_id res chain seq x y z
N MET A 1 -7.88 3.20 0.43
CA MET A 1 -9.31 3.41 0.72
C MET A 1 -9.49 4.33 1.93
N ALA A 2 -10.67 4.38 2.56
CA ALA A 2 -11.01 5.42 3.55
C ALA A 2 -10.06 5.55 4.76
N GLY A 3 -9.35 4.48 5.14
CA GLY A 3 -8.30 4.52 6.18
C GLY A 3 -8.81 4.78 7.61
N VAL A 4 -10.13 4.83 7.81
CA VAL A 4 -10.74 5.08 9.12
C VAL A 4 -10.24 4.05 10.13
N THR A 5 -9.69 4.57 11.22
CA THR A 5 -9.14 3.78 12.31
C THR A 5 -9.64 4.37 13.63
N SER A 6 -10.15 3.53 14.53
CA SER A 6 -10.65 3.94 15.84
C SER A 6 -9.95 3.20 16.98
N ALA A 7 -10.11 3.70 18.20
CA ALA A 7 -9.35 3.26 19.38
C ALA A 7 -9.47 1.76 19.70
N SER A 8 -10.56 1.10 19.31
CA SER A 8 -10.80 -0.32 19.58
C SER A 8 -10.37 -1.25 18.45
N MET A 9 -9.89 -0.72 17.32
CA MET A 9 -9.42 -1.53 16.20
C MET A 9 -8.03 -2.09 16.49
N PHE A 10 -7.82 -3.37 16.19
CA PHE A 10 -6.50 -3.96 16.23
C PHE A 10 -5.64 -3.43 15.08
N MET A 11 -4.36 -3.25 15.39
CA MET A 11 -3.38 -2.68 14.47
C MET A 11 -2.18 -3.61 14.34
N HIS A 12 -1.60 -3.67 13.14
CA HIS A 12 -0.22 -4.08 12.98
C HIS A 12 0.69 -3.12 13.75
N ILE A 13 1.72 -3.65 14.40
CA ILE A 13 2.81 -2.87 14.99
C ILE A 13 4.08 -3.30 14.26
N VAL A 14 4.58 -2.43 13.39
CA VAL A 14 5.80 -2.70 12.63
C VAL A 14 6.93 -1.84 13.16
N GLU A 15 7.97 -2.48 13.65
CA GLU A 15 9.18 -1.83 14.15
C GLU A 15 10.30 -1.92 13.12
N ASN A 16 10.90 -0.77 12.79
CA ASN A 16 12.09 -0.72 11.97
C ASN A 16 13.30 -1.09 12.83
N LYS A 17 13.79 -2.32 12.71
CA LYS A 17 14.93 -2.82 13.52
C LYS A 17 16.23 -2.01 13.35
N THR A 18 16.39 -1.32 12.22
CA THR A 18 17.61 -0.55 11.93
C THR A 18 17.57 0.83 12.58
N TYR A 19 16.42 1.50 12.54
CA TYR A 19 16.28 2.91 12.95
C TYR A 19 15.38 3.12 14.19
N GLY A 20 14.75 2.07 14.71
CA GLY A 20 13.96 2.07 15.95
C GLY A 20 12.57 2.71 15.86
N ASN A 21 12.20 3.34 14.75
CA ASN A 21 10.88 3.92 14.57
C ASN A 21 9.80 2.85 14.32
N ARG A 22 8.53 3.21 14.56
CA ARG A 22 7.38 2.32 14.38
C ARG A 22 6.34 2.89 13.42
N ALA A 23 5.63 2.00 12.75
CA ALA A 23 4.45 2.31 11.96
C ALA A 23 3.30 1.36 12.31
N TYR A 24 2.08 1.80 12.00
CA TYR A 24 0.85 1.12 12.35
C TYR A 24 -0.13 1.17 11.19
N THR A 25 -0.88 0.08 10.99
CA THR A 25 -2.04 0.03 10.08
C THR A 25 -3.09 -0.89 10.69
N ASN A 26 -4.35 -0.66 10.37
CA ASN A 26 -5.42 -1.58 10.78
C ASN A 26 -5.31 -2.92 10.04
N LEU A 27 -6.20 -3.86 10.36
CA LEU A 27 -6.28 -5.15 9.69
C LEU A 27 -7.23 -5.08 8.49
N SER A 28 -7.02 -5.96 7.51
CA SER A 28 -7.99 -6.15 6.43
C SER A 28 -9.27 -6.80 6.97
N GLU A 29 -10.41 -6.20 6.67
CA GLU A 29 -11.74 -6.72 7.03
C GLU A 29 -12.18 -7.93 6.20
N GLN A 30 -11.44 -8.23 5.11
CA GLN A 30 -11.78 -9.27 4.13
C GLN A 30 -13.16 -9.07 3.48
N MET A 31 -13.45 -9.81 2.40
CA MET A 31 -14.70 -9.67 1.61
C MET A 31 -14.85 -8.31 0.89
N ALA A 32 -15.95 -8.15 0.15
CA ALA A 32 -16.22 -6.97 -0.69
C ALA A 32 -16.96 -5.83 0.06
N LYS A 33 -17.91 -6.17 0.95
CA LYS A 33 -18.70 -5.19 1.72
C LYS A 33 -18.03 -4.89 3.05
N ILE A 34 -17.33 -3.76 3.12
CA ILE A 34 -16.35 -3.44 4.18
C ILE A 34 -16.32 -1.95 4.52
N LEU A 35 -15.94 -1.62 5.77
CA LEU A 35 -15.85 -0.25 6.27
C LEU A 35 -14.87 0.59 5.49
N ARG A 36 -13.73 0.04 5.07
CA ARG A 36 -12.75 0.81 4.29
C ARG A 36 -13.30 1.32 2.95
N MET A 37 -14.43 0.78 2.48
CA MET A 37 -15.18 1.24 1.30
C MET A 37 -16.45 2.02 1.66
N GLY A 38 -16.66 2.37 2.93
CA GLY A 38 -17.80 3.14 3.43
C GLY A 38 -19.03 2.32 3.83
N ALA A 39 -19.00 0.98 3.75
CA ALA A 39 -20.11 0.16 4.22
C ALA A 39 -20.16 0.15 5.76
N ASN A 40 -21.34 0.27 6.35
CA ASN A 40 -21.49 0.45 7.80
C ASN A 40 -22.77 -0.18 8.36
N ASP A 41 -23.31 -1.20 7.68
CA ASP A 41 -24.48 -1.93 8.18
C ASP A 41 -24.12 -2.89 9.31
N GLN A 42 -25.14 -3.53 9.88
CA GLN A 42 -24.96 -4.43 11.01
C GLN A 42 -23.97 -5.57 10.71
N SER A 43 -23.93 -6.10 9.48
CA SER A 43 -22.99 -7.16 9.10
C SER A 43 -21.53 -6.69 9.13
N VAL A 44 -21.26 -5.43 8.80
CA VAL A 44 -19.94 -4.82 8.93
C VAL A 44 -19.60 -4.60 10.40
N ILE A 45 -20.53 -4.07 11.19
CA ILE A 45 -20.32 -3.82 12.62
C ILE A 45 -20.07 -5.11 13.40
N ASP A 46 -20.84 -6.17 13.13
CA ASP A 46 -20.68 -7.49 13.77
C ASP A 46 -19.31 -8.07 13.46
N ARG A 47 -18.84 -7.93 12.21
CA ARG A 47 -17.49 -8.34 11.82
C ARG A 47 -16.41 -7.53 12.52
N LEU A 48 -16.53 -6.21 12.60
CA LEU A 48 -15.56 -5.37 13.32
C LEU A 48 -15.50 -5.75 14.81
N ASN A 49 -16.64 -6.06 15.43
CA ASN A 49 -16.69 -6.59 16.79
C ASN A 49 -16.00 -7.96 16.89
N TRP A 50 -16.29 -8.90 15.97
CA TRP A 50 -15.61 -10.20 15.92
C TRP A 50 -14.09 -10.03 15.71
N MET A 51 -13.66 -9.09 14.87
CA MET A 51 -12.24 -8.81 14.67
C MET A 51 -11.57 -8.28 15.94
N ARG A 52 -12.27 -7.48 16.74
CA ARG A 52 -11.80 -7.00 18.06
C ARG A 52 -11.79 -8.10 19.11
N ASP A 53 -12.81 -8.95 19.13
CA ASP A 53 -13.07 -9.87 20.25
C ASP A 53 -12.42 -11.26 20.03
N VAL A 54 -12.18 -11.65 18.77
CA VAL A 54 -11.65 -12.98 18.39
C VAL A 54 -10.35 -12.86 17.59
N LEU A 55 -10.39 -12.30 16.37
CA LEU A 55 -9.24 -12.28 15.45
C LEU A 55 -8.03 -11.55 16.06
N GLY A 56 -8.24 -10.31 16.51
CA GLY A 56 -7.20 -9.45 17.03
C GLY A 56 -6.46 -10.04 18.24
N PRO A 57 -7.18 -10.48 19.29
CA PRO A 57 -6.57 -11.17 20.43
C PRO A 57 -5.80 -12.42 20.02
N MET A 58 -6.34 -13.22 19.11
CA MET A 58 -5.67 -14.43 18.61
C MET A 58 -4.37 -14.08 17.86
N LEU A 59 -4.38 -13.07 16.99
CA LEU A 59 -3.17 -12.59 16.31
C LEU A 59 -2.13 -12.03 17.30
N ARG A 60 -2.56 -11.23 18.28
CA ARG A 60 -1.69 -10.70 19.33
C ARG A 60 -1.00 -11.82 20.09
N ASP A 61 -1.75 -12.83 20.51
CA ASP A 61 -1.20 -13.93 21.32
C ASP A 61 -0.35 -14.88 20.47
N ALA A 62 -0.70 -15.10 19.20
CA ALA A 62 0.17 -15.77 18.24
C ALA A 62 1.51 -15.05 18.08
N MET A 63 1.52 -13.71 17.95
CA MET A 63 2.75 -12.92 17.85
C MET A 63 3.61 -13.00 19.12
N LYS A 64 3.02 -13.09 20.32
CA LYS A 64 3.79 -13.31 21.56
C LYS A 64 4.53 -14.66 21.56
N ILE A 65 4.01 -15.65 20.83
CA ILE A 65 4.59 -16.99 20.73
C ILE A 65 5.68 -17.04 19.66
N ILE A 66 5.39 -16.55 18.44
CA ILE A 66 6.34 -16.63 17.32
C ILE A 66 7.41 -15.53 17.36
N GLY A 67 7.19 -14.45 18.13
CA GLY A 67 8.10 -13.33 18.27
C GLY A 67 7.92 -12.30 17.16
N GLU A 68 8.72 -12.37 16.10
CA GLU A 68 8.75 -11.39 15.03
C GLU A 68 8.73 -12.05 13.64
N ILE A 69 8.25 -11.31 12.65
CA ILE A 69 8.26 -11.70 11.23
C ILE A 69 9.03 -10.64 10.46
N ASP A 70 10.08 -11.05 9.72
CA ASP A 70 10.81 -10.14 8.83
C ASP A 70 9.97 -9.82 7.59
N LEU A 71 9.34 -8.64 7.62
CA LEU A 71 8.48 -8.18 6.54
C LEU A 71 9.24 -7.80 5.27
N ARG A 72 10.52 -7.38 5.35
CA ARG A 72 11.30 -7.05 4.14
C ARG A 72 11.68 -8.31 3.40
N LEU A 73 12.08 -9.35 4.13
CA LEU A 73 12.34 -10.67 3.56
C LEU A 73 11.07 -11.26 2.92
N MET A 74 9.95 -11.21 3.63
CA MET A 74 8.67 -11.72 3.12
C MET A 74 8.19 -10.94 1.88
N LEU A 75 8.35 -9.61 1.88
CA LEU A 75 8.04 -8.77 0.72
C LEU A 75 8.88 -9.18 -0.50
N ALA A 76 10.19 -9.39 -0.33
CA ALA A 76 11.07 -9.82 -1.42
C ALA A 76 10.62 -11.16 -2.02
N GLN A 77 10.22 -12.11 -1.17
CA GLN A 77 9.65 -13.39 -1.60
C GLN A 77 8.33 -13.20 -2.36
N ALA A 78 7.42 -12.36 -1.84
CA ALA A 78 6.14 -12.08 -2.47
C ALA A 78 6.30 -11.49 -3.87
N LEU A 79 7.21 -10.53 -4.06
CA LEU A 79 7.54 -9.99 -5.39
C LEU A 79 8.05 -11.07 -6.34
N HIS A 80 8.86 -12.01 -5.86
CA HIS A 80 9.38 -13.11 -6.67
C HIS A 80 8.33 -14.19 -6.95
N MET A 81 7.20 -14.16 -6.25
CA MET A 81 6.04 -15.05 -6.43
C MET A 81 4.90 -14.39 -7.23
N GLY A 82 5.16 -13.23 -7.83
CA GLY A 82 4.23 -12.60 -8.75
C GLY A 82 3.28 -11.58 -8.12
N ASP A 83 3.49 -11.18 -6.86
CA ASP A 83 2.81 -10.04 -6.27
C ASP A 83 3.55 -8.75 -6.63
N GLU A 84 2.83 -7.62 -6.59
CA GLU A 84 3.41 -6.27 -6.56
C GLU A 84 3.08 -5.55 -5.23
N CYS A 85 2.27 -6.18 -4.38
CA CYS A 85 2.00 -5.80 -2.99
C CYS A 85 1.22 -4.48 -2.83
N HIS A 86 0.41 -4.10 -3.83
CA HIS A 86 -0.63 -3.07 -3.71
C HIS A 86 -2.00 -3.63 -4.11
N ASN A 87 -2.18 -4.02 -5.38
CA ASN A 87 -3.39 -4.67 -5.89
C ASN A 87 -3.37 -6.18 -5.69
N ARG A 88 -2.26 -6.85 -6.01
CA ARG A 88 -2.10 -8.30 -5.87
C ARG A 88 -1.22 -8.63 -4.68
N ASN A 89 -1.80 -9.40 -3.76
CA ASN A 89 -1.26 -9.70 -2.44
C ASN A 89 -1.39 -11.19 -2.10
N ASN A 90 -1.58 -12.05 -3.11
CA ASN A 90 -1.89 -13.46 -2.94
C ASN A 90 -0.73 -14.22 -2.29
N ALA A 91 0.48 -14.05 -2.85
CA ALA A 91 1.68 -14.70 -2.32
C ALA A 91 1.98 -14.18 -0.92
N GLY A 92 1.91 -12.86 -0.74
CA GLY A 92 2.10 -12.20 0.54
C GLY A 92 1.14 -12.68 1.63
N THR A 93 -0.15 -12.78 1.32
CA THR A 93 -1.18 -13.29 2.23
C THR A 93 -0.92 -14.74 2.62
N THR A 94 -0.53 -15.57 1.65
CA THR A 94 -0.22 -16.99 1.87
C THR A 94 1.01 -17.16 2.77
N LEU A 95 2.09 -16.41 2.51
CA LEU A 95 3.31 -16.43 3.32
C LEU A 95 3.04 -15.94 4.75
N LEU A 96 2.24 -14.88 4.90
CA LEU A 96 1.91 -14.30 6.19
C LEU A 96 1.10 -15.27 7.05
N ILE A 97 0.03 -15.86 6.51
CA ILE A 97 -0.79 -16.81 7.29
C ILE A 97 0.00 -18.09 7.62
N GLN A 98 0.87 -18.55 6.72
CA GLN A 98 1.77 -19.66 6.99
C GLN A 98 2.70 -19.37 8.17
N ALA A 99 3.30 -18.18 8.22
CA ALA A 99 4.18 -17.76 9.31
C ALA A 99 3.43 -17.60 10.65
N LEU A 100 2.17 -17.17 10.62
CA LEU A 100 1.33 -16.98 11.81
C LEU A 100 0.77 -18.30 12.36
N THR A 101 0.56 -19.31 11.51
CA THR A 101 -0.12 -20.57 11.85
C THR A 101 0.43 -21.27 13.10
N PRO A 102 1.76 -21.42 13.29
CA PRO A 102 2.28 -22.03 14.51
C PRO A 102 1.85 -21.31 15.79
N GLY A 103 1.86 -19.98 15.77
CA GLY A 103 1.41 -19.15 16.89
C GLY A 103 -0.09 -19.25 17.13
N LEU A 104 -0.90 -19.26 16.05
CA LEU A 104 -2.36 -19.40 16.13
C LEU A 104 -2.77 -20.73 16.79
N ILE A 105 -2.07 -21.82 16.44
CA ILE A 105 -2.30 -23.16 17.03
C ILE A 105 -1.88 -23.18 18.51
N GLN A 106 -0.71 -22.63 18.83
CA GLN A 106 -0.15 -22.66 20.18
C GLN A 106 -0.83 -21.68 21.15
N ALA A 107 -1.54 -20.66 20.66
CA ALA A 107 -2.25 -19.69 21.49
C ALA A 107 -3.41 -20.30 22.31
N GLY A 108 -3.80 -21.54 22.05
CA GLY A 108 -4.71 -22.31 22.91
C GLY A 108 -6.20 -21.94 22.76
N TYR A 109 -6.58 -21.24 21.70
CA TYR A 109 -7.98 -20.95 21.39
C TYR A 109 -8.73 -22.22 20.94
N PRO A 110 -10.06 -22.30 21.10
CA PRO A 110 -10.86 -23.41 20.58
C PRO A 110 -10.66 -23.63 19.08
N VAL A 111 -10.60 -24.89 18.65
CA VAL A 111 -10.43 -25.27 17.23
C VAL A 111 -11.47 -24.61 16.32
N ALA A 112 -12.70 -24.44 16.80
CA ALA A 112 -13.75 -23.76 16.07
C ALA A 112 -13.38 -22.29 15.73
N GLN A 113 -12.82 -21.54 16.69
CA GLN A 113 -12.39 -20.16 16.46
C GLN A 113 -11.14 -20.09 15.57
N GLN A 114 -10.21 -21.03 15.74
CA GLN A 114 -9.04 -21.11 14.85
C GLN A 114 -9.48 -21.32 13.40
N ARG A 115 -10.43 -22.25 13.18
CA ARG A 115 -11.03 -22.50 11.85
C ARG A 115 -11.67 -21.23 11.29
N GLU A 116 -12.47 -20.51 12.07
CA GLU A 116 -13.09 -19.24 11.64
C GLU A 116 -12.05 -18.22 11.19
N VAL A 117 -10.91 -18.11 11.88
CA VAL A 117 -9.81 -17.21 11.47
C VAL A 117 -9.19 -17.65 10.15
N PHE A 118 -8.95 -18.95 9.93
CA PHE A 118 -8.44 -19.44 8.66
C PHE A 118 -9.43 -19.24 7.50
N GLU A 119 -10.72 -19.50 7.73
CA GLU A 119 -11.79 -19.25 6.75
C GLU A 119 -11.90 -17.76 6.42
N PHE A 120 -11.76 -16.89 7.44
CA PHE A 120 -11.75 -15.44 7.26
C PHE A 120 -10.58 -14.99 6.38
N VAL A 121 -9.35 -15.43 6.66
CA VAL A 121 -8.18 -15.10 5.85
C VAL A 121 -8.28 -15.66 4.43
N ALA A 122 -8.84 -16.86 4.26
CA ALA A 122 -9.05 -17.46 2.95
C ALA A 122 -10.16 -16.78 2.12
N SER A 123 -11.00 -15.94 2.73
CA SER A 123 -12.12 -15.29 2.05
C SER A 123 -11.69 -14.15 1.11
N SER A 124 -10.45 -13.66 1.21
CA SER A 124 -9.87 -12.70 0.27
C SER A 124 -8.34 -12.72 0.30
N ASP A 125 -7.72 -12.49 -0.86
CA ASP A 125 -6.25 -12.43 -0.97
C ASP A 125 -5.63 -11.12 -0.45
N TYR A 126 -6.39 -10.30 0.28
CA TYR A 126 -5.98 -8.95 0.71
C TYR A 126 -5.49 -8.89 2.18
N PHE A 127 -5.32 -10.02 2.87
CA PHE A 127 -4.96 -10.02 4.29
C PHE A 127 -3.62 -9.32 4.57
N SER A 128 -2.60 -9.52 3.72
CA SER A 128 -1.29 -8.88 3.87
C SER A 128 -1.20 -7.44 3.33
N GLY A 129 -2.22 -6.94 2.64
CA GLY A 129 -2.16 -5.60 2.02
C GLY A 129 -1.81 -4.48 3.01
N PRO A 130 -2.52 -4.38 4.16
CA PRO A 130 -2.17 -3.42 5.22
C PRO A 130 -0.80 -3.65 5.85
N THR A 131 -0.29 -4.88 5.84
CA THR A 131 1.03 -5.24 6.36
C THR A 131 2.13 -4.57 5.52
N TRP A 132 2.00 -4.58 4.20
CA TRP A 132 2.95 -3.92 3.29
C TRP A 132 2.93 -2.41 3.45
N MET A 133 1.74 -1.81 3.61
CA MET A 133 1.63 -0.37 3.87
C MET A 133 2.36 0.03 5.16
N ALA A 134 2.21 -0.74 6.25
CA ALA A 134 2.90 -0.48 7.51
C ALA A 134 4.42 -0.62 7.37
N MET A 135 4.89 -1.63 6.64
CA MET A 135 6.30 -1.87 6.36
C MET A 135 6.92 -0.73 5.53
N CYS A 136 6.26 -0.34 4.43
CA CYS A 136 6.69 0.80 3.60
C CYS A 136 6.74 2.09 4.41
N LYS A 137 5.70 2.34 5.23
CA LYS A 137 5.64 3.50 6.12
C LYS A 137 6.78 3.52 7.13
N ALA A 138 7.08 2.40 7.79
CA ALA A 138 8.18 2.30 8.75
C ALA A 138 9.55 2.57 8.09
N ALA A 139 9.75 2.12 6.85
CA ALA A 139 10.97 2.40 6.09
C ALA A 139 11.07 3.87 5.67
N LEU A 140 10.00 4.43 5.10
CA LEU A 140 9.99 5.80 4.57
C LEU A 140 10.05 6.87 5.66
N ASP A 141 9.47 6.63 6.84
CA ASP A 141 9.59 7.57 7.96
C ASP A 141 11.02 7.65 8.50
N ALA A 142 11.81 6.58 8.40
CA ALA A 142 13.24 6.63 8.73
C ALA A 142 14.06 7.51 7.77
N ALA A 143 13.53 7.75 6.56
CA ALA A 143 14.12 8.62 5.56
C ALA A 143 13.50 10.04 5.55
N HIS A 144 12.63 10.39 6.49
CA HIS A 144 11.98 11.70 6.58
C HIS A 144 12.71 12.65 7.54
N GLY A 145 12.76 13.94 7.19
CA GLY A 145 13.43 14.95 8.01
C GLY A 145 14.94 15.09 7.75
N ILE A 146 15.45 14.57 6.63
CA ILE A 146 16.85 14.73 6.24
C ILE A 146 17.01 16.08 5.55
N GLU A 147 17.83 16.96 6.12
CA GLU A 147 18.12 18.28 5.57
C GLU A 147 18.65 18.18 4.13
N TYR A 148 18.26 19.11 3.26
CA TYR A 148 18.59 19.13 1.83
C TYR A 148 18.12 17.91 1.01
N SER A 149 17.33 16.99 1.58
CA SER A 149 16.81 15.85 0.82
C SER A 149 15.55 16.22 0.02
N THR A 150 15.59 15.97 -1.28
CA THR A 150 14.48 16.19 -2.23
C THR A 150 13.56 14.97 -2.36
N VAL A 151 13.79 13.94 -1.53
CA VAL A 151 13.07 12.67 -1.60
C VAL A 151 11.64 12.79 -1.08
N VAL A 152 10.68 12.32 -1.86
CA VAL A 152 9.30 12.11 -1.43
C VAL A 152 9.25 10.94 -0.46
N THR A 153 8.69 11.17 0.74
CA THR A 153 8.58 10.15 1.80
C THR A 153 7.14 9.78 2.09
N THR A 154 6.18 10.43 1.45
CA THR A 154 4.76 10.06 1.54
C THR A 154 4.04 10.50 0.29
N MET A 155 3.24 9.61 -0.25
CA MET A 155 2.13 9.89 -1.15
C MET A 155 0.86 9.30 -0.52
N ALA A 156 -0.19 10.10 -0.42
CA ALA A 156 -1.47 9.71 0.15
C ALA A 156 -2.60 10.53 -0.45
N ARG A 157 -3.83 10.05 -0.32
CA ARG A 157 -5.02 10.73 -0.85
C ARG A 157 -6.24 10.41 -0.02
N ASN A 158 -7.25 11.27 -0.05
CA ASN A 158 -8.44 11.14 0.80
C ASN A 158 -9.77 11.08 0.01
N GLY A 159 -9.72 10.87 -1.30
CA GLY A 159 -10.90 10.90 -2.18
C GLY A 159 -11.31 12.31 -2.62
N TYR A 160 -10.55 13.33 -2.24
CA TYR A 160 -10.75 14.72 -2.63
C TYR A 160 -9.42 15.40 -3.02
N GLU A 161 -8.41 15.30 -2.15
CA GLU A 161 -7.06 15.76 -2.39
C GLU A 161 -6.06 14.61 -2.41
N PHE A 162 -5.02 14.79 -3.23
CA PHE A 162 -3.76 14.09 -3.13
C PHE A 162 -2.78 14.95 -2.33
N GLY A 163 -1.94 14.33 -1.50
CA GLY A 163 -0.91 15.00 -0.72
C GLY A 163 0.42 14.24 -0.77
N LEU A 164 1.52 14.99 -0.84
CA LEU A 164 2.86 14.43 -0.65
C LEU A 164 3.66 15.17 0.43
N ARG A 165 4.63 14.46 1.03
CA ARG A 165 5.63 15.00 1.96
C ARG A 165 7.03 14.76 1.41
N VAL A 166 7.92 15.72 1.61
CA VAL A 166 9.32 15.68 1.16
C VAL A 166 10.24 15.69 2.38
N SER A 167 11.30 14.87 2.35
CA SER A 167 12.21 14.67 3.49
C SER A 167 12.83 15.96 4.01
N GLY A 168 13.37 16.80 3.12
CA GLY A 168 13.95 18.10 3.47
C GLY A 168 12.94 19.19 3.83
N LEU A 169 11.63 18.90 3.79
CA LEU A 169 10.57 19.83 4.16
C LEU A 169 9.64 19.20 5.22
N PRO A 170 10.16 18.86 6.42
CA PRO A 170 9.38 18.19 7.43
C PRO A 170 8.23 19.06 7.93
N GLY A 171 7.11 18.42 8.28
CA GLY A 171 5.92 19.09 8.81
C GLY A 171 5.02 19.76 7.77
N GLN A 172 5.34 19.65 6.48
CA GLN A 172 4.54 20.26 5.40
C GLN A 172 3.89 19.20 4.49
N TRP A 173 2.68 19.51 4.04
CA TRP A 173 1.95 18.75 3.02
C TRP A 173 1.79 19.60 1.77
N PHE A 174 2.10 19.00 0.62
CA PHE A 174 1.89 19.62 -0.69
C PHE A 174 0.69 18.95 -1.34
N THR A 175 -0.45 19.67 -1.40
CA THR A 175 -1.71 19.11 -1.88
C THR A 175 -2.12 19.60 -3.26
N GLY A 176 -2.92 18.78 -3.93
CA GLY A 176 -3.58 19.04 -5.21
C GLY A 176 -4.83 18.17 -5.32
N PRO A 177 -5.65 18.34 -6.38
CA PRO A 177 -6.87 17.55 -6.54
C PRO A 177 -6.53 16.07 -6.71
N ALA A 178 -7.24 15.19 -6.00
CA ALA A 178 -7.19 13.75 -6.27
C ALA A 178 -7.65 13.48 -7.70
N GLN A 179 -7.00 12.53 -8.37
CA GLN A 179 -7.25 12.24 -9.78
C GLN A 179 -8.26 11.08 -9.93
N GLN A 180 -8.83 10.94 -11.12
CA GLN A 180 -9.59 9.75 -11.48
C GLN A 180 -8.62 8.60 -11.80
N VAL A 181 -8.96 7.41 -11.33
CA VAL A 181 -8.23 6.18 -11.62
C VAL A 181 -8.77 5.60 -12.92
N ILE A 182 -7.90 5.33 -13.89
CA ILE A 182 -8.28 4.92 -15.25
C ILE A 182 -7.89 3.46 -15.46
N GLY A 183 -8.88 2.62 -15.76
CA GLY A 183 -8.66 1.21 -16.06
C GLY A 183 -9.95 0.42 -16.29
N PRO A 184 -9.87 -0.91 -16.41
CA PRO A 184 -11.01 -1.78 -16.61
C PRO A 184 -12.04 -1.68 -15.47
N MET A 185 -13.31 -1.60 -15.86
CA MET A 185 -14.46 -1.62 -14.94
C MET A 185 -15.01 -3.05 -14.82
N PHE A 186 -15.53 -3.39 -13.64
CA PHE A 186 -16.28 -4.62 -13.44
C PHE A 186 -17.61 -4.56 -14.20
N ALA A 187 -18.11 -5.73 -14.59
CA ALA A 187 -19.37 -5.84 -15.33
C ALA A 187 -20.52 -5.16 -14.56
N GLY A 188 -21.25 -4.27 -15.24
CA GLY A 188 -22.36 -3.52 -14.67
C GLY A 188 -22.04 -2.12 -14.19
N TYR A 189 -20.75 -1.75 -14.07
CA TYR A 189 -20.31 -0.40 -13.70
C TYR A 189 -19.76 0.39 -14.88
N LYS A 190 -19.77 1.71 -14.76
CA LYS A 190 -19.24 2.65 -15.75
C LYS A 190 -18.26 3.64 -15.11
N PRO A 191 -17.39 4.28 -15.90
CA PRO A 191 -16.43 5.26 -15.36
C PRO A 191 -17.07 6.36 -14.49
N GLU A 192 -18.29 6.78 -14.79
CA GLU A 192 -19.01 7.83 -14.05
C GLU A 192 -19.44 7.43 -12.63
N ASP A 193 -19.39 6.14 -12.32
CA ASP A 193 -19.68 5.58 -10.99
C ASP A 193 -18.47 5.72 -10.04
N SER A 194 -17.29 6.03 -10.59
CA SER A 194 -16.03 6.09 -9.87
C SER A 194 -15.92 7.31 -8.96
N GLY A 195 -15.42 7.09 -7.75
CA GLY A 195 -14.87 8.15 -6.90
C GLY A 195 -13.49 8.60 -7.40
N LEU A 196 -12.94 9.63 -6.76
CA LEU A 196 -11.54 10.02 -6.95
C LEU A 196 -10.62 9.11 -6.12
N ASP A 197 -9.33 9.12 -6.46
CA ASP A 197 -8.31 8.30 -5.80
C ASP A 197 -8.29 8.51 -4.27
N ILE A 198 -8.23 7.41 -3.50
CA ILE A 198 -8.44 7.40 -2.05
C ILE A 198 -7.59 6.38 -1.29
N GLY A 199 -6.95 6.87 -0.22
CA GLY A 199 -6.24 6.15 0.84
C GLY A 199 -4.76 6.43 0.96
N ASP A 200 -4.14 5.71 1.88
CA ASP A 200 -2.70 5.81 2.13
C ASP A 200 -1.88 4.75 1.38
N SER A 201 -2.54 3.90 0.60
CA SER A 201 -1.88 2.78 -0.07
C SER A 201 -0.81 3.20 -1.07
N ALA A 202 -0.84 4.44 -1.60
CA ALA A 202 0.24 5.01 -2.42
C ALA A 202 1.61 5.11 -1.70
N ILE A 203 1.66 4.81 -0.39
CA ILE A 203 2.91 4.61 0.34
C ILE A 203 3.72 3.41 -0.21
N THR A 204 3.07 2.44 -0.86
CA THR A 204 3.71 1.29 -1.50
C THR A 204 4.55 1.74 -2.70
N GLU A 205 4.00 2.56 -3.59
CA GLU A 205 4.76 3.18 -4.69
C GLU A 205 5.82 4.16 -4.20
N THR A 206 5.53 4.89 -3.11
CA THR A 206 6.54 5.77 -2.51
C THR A 206 7.78 4.98 -2.09
N TYR A 207 7.61 3.73 -1.66
CA TYR A 207 8.71 2.83 -1.28
C TYR A 207 9.38 2.18 -2.50
N GLY A 208 8.68 2.03 -3.62
CA GLY A 208 9.18 1.42 -4.85
C GLY A 208 8.50 0.10 -5.25
N ILE A 209 7.46 -0.33 -4.53
CA ILE A 209 6.62 -1.48 -4.91
C ILE A 209 5.31 -0.99 -5.55
N GLY A 210 4.28 -1.82 -5.67
CA GLY A 210 3.03 -1.42 -6.30
C GLY A 210 3.20 -1.19 -7.80
N GLY A 211 2.72 -0.06 -8.30
CA GLY A 211 2.93 0.41 -9.68
C GLY A 211 4.40 0.46 -10.10
N PHE A 212 5.33 0.73 -9.18
CA PHE A 212 6.77 0.79 -9.46
C PHE A 212 7.40 -0.58 -9.68
N ALA A 213 6.75 -1.64 -9.18
CA ALA A 213 7.15 -3.02 -9.34
C ALA A 213 6.16 -3.81 -10.21
N MET A 214 5.34 -3.14 -11.05
CA MET A 214 4.28 -3.79 -11.83
C MET A 214 4.81 -4.95 -12.71
N ALA A 215 6.08 -4.90 -13.13
CA ALA A 215 6.76 -5.96 -13.86
C ALA A 215 6.89 -7.30 -13.12
N THR A 216 6.76 -7.31 -11.78
CA THR A 216 6.72 -8.57 -11.01
C THR A 216 5.39 -9.28 -11.15
N ALA A 217 4.31 -8.55 -11.48
CA ALA A 217 2.95 -9.04 -11.39
C ALA A 217 2.20 -9.00 -12.75
N PRO A 218 2.68 -9.69 -13.81
CA PRO A 218 2.00 -9.67 -15.11
C PRO A 218 0.53 -10.13 -15.05
N ALA A 219 0.15 -10.92 -14.03
CA ALA A 219 -1.23 -11.33 -13.79
C ALA A 219 -2.21 -10.17 -13.53
N ILE A 220 -1.74 -9.00 -13.05
CA ILE A 220 -2.63 -7.86 -12.75
C ILE A 220 -3.00 -7.05 -13.97
N VAL A 221 -2.34 -7.25 -15.12
CA VAL A 221 -2.62 -6.50 -16.36
C VAL A 221 -4.08 -6.63 -16.79
N ALA A 222 -4.67 -7.82 -16.64
CA ALA A 222 -6.09 -8.04 -16.96
C ALA A 222 -7.05 -7.27 -16.03
N LEU A 223 -6.61 -6.95 -14.81
CA LEU A 223 -7.40 -6.26 -13.79
C LEU A 223 -7.21 -4.74 -13.86
N VAL A 224 -5.97 -4.28 -14.02
CA VAL A 224 -5.55 -2.87 -13.98
C VAL A 224 -5.55 -2.23 -15.38
N GLY A 225 -5.56 -3.05 -16.43
CA GLY A 225 -5.48 -2.60 -17.82
C GLY A 225 -4.04 -2.47 -18.32
N GLY A 226 -3.92 -2.25 -19.62
CA GLY A 226 -2.65 -2.16 -20.34
C GLY A 226 -2.15 -3.51 -20.87
N THR A 227 -0.84 -3.61 -21.06
CA THR A 227 -0.10 -4.76 -21.59
C THR A 227 1.02 -5.18 -20.64
N VAL A 228 1.58 -6.38 -20.85
CA VAL A 228 2.73 -6.85 -20.06
C VAL A 228 3.95 -5.99 -20.35
N GLU A 229 4.14 -5.60 -21.60
CA GLU A 229 5.20 -4.69 -22.03
C GLU A 229 5.10 -3.33 -21.34
N GLU A 230 3.89 -2.74 -21.26
CA GLU A 230 3.68 -1.49 -20.52
C GLU A 230 3.99 -1.64 -19.03
N ALA A 231 3.62 -2.75 -18.39
CA ALA A 231 3.97 -3.00 -16.98
C ALA A 231 5.50 -3.07 -16.75
N ILE A 232 6.23 -3.68 -17.69
CA ILE A 232 7.69 -3.73 -17.72
C ILE A 232 8.26 -2.31 -17.89
N ASP A 233 7.72 -1.54 -18.82
CA ASP A 233 8.21 -0.21 -19.15
C ASP A 233 7.91 0.80 -18.04
N PHE A 234 6.77 0.72 -17.36
CA PHE A 234 6.50 1.51 -16.15
C PHE A 234 7.58 1.30 -15.09
N SER A 235 7.92 0.04 -14.79
CA SER A 235 8.94 -0.29 -13.79
C SER A 235 10.33 0.26 -14.17
N ARG A 236 10.66 0.28 -15.47
CA ARG A 236 11.89 0.91 -15.98
C ARG A 236 11.86 2.42 -15.90
N GLN A 237 10.74 3.03 -16.31
CA GLN A 237 10.57 4.48 -16.35
C GLN A 237 10.66 5.10 -14.95
N MET A 238 10.18 4.40 -13.91
CA MET A 238 10.27 4.90 -12.53
C MET A 238 11.72 5.09 -12.04
N ARG A 239 12.72 4.49 -12.71
CA ARG A 239 14.15 4.75 -12.44
C ARG A 239 14.57 6.18 -12.81
N GLU A 240 13.89 6.79 -13.76
CA GLU A 240 14.19 8.15 -14.23
C GLU A 240 13.83 9.19 -13.18
N ILE A 241 12.88 8.88 -12.29
CA ILE A 241 12.40 9.78 -11.23
C ILE A 241 12.87 9.41 -9.83
N THR A 242 13.65 8.36 -9.67
CA THR A 242 14.14 7.85 -8.38
C THR A 242 15.66 7.99 -8.27
N LEU A 243 16.19 8.17 -7.05
CA LEU A 243 17.64 8.38 -6.85
C LEU A 243 18.47 7.09 -6.96
N GLY A 244 17.86 5.92 -6.79
CA GLY A 244 18.56 4.65 -6.88
C GLY A 244 17.64 3.44 -6.85
N GLU A 245 18.25 2.27 -6.71
CA GLU A 245 17.56 0.97 -6.65
C GLU A 245 17.81 0.32 -5.29
N ASN A 246 16.82 -0.38 -4.74
CA ASN A 246 17.00 -1.16 -3.51
C ASN A 246 17.46 -2.58 -3.84
N PRO A 247 18.71 -2.97 -3.55
CA PRO A 247 19.22 -4.29 -3.92
C PRO A 247 18.63 -5.44 -3.11
N ASN A 248 17.94 -5.15 -1.99
CA ASN A 248 17.34 -6.17 -1.13
C ASN A 248 15.95 -6.62 -1.60
N VAL A 249 15.35 -5.88 -2.53
CA VAL A 249 13.99 -6.12 -3.02
C VAL A 249 14.03 -5.94 -4.54
N THR A 250 13.93 -7.03 -5.28
CA THR A 250 14.28 -7.05 -6.71
C THR A 250 13.14 -7.54 -7.59
N ILE A 251 13.21 -7.19 -8.88
CA ILE A 251 12.24 -7.54 -9.91
C ILE A 251 12.86 -8.63 -10.83
N PRO A 252 12.46 -9.91 -10.73
CA PRO A 252 13.10 -11.00 -11.48
C PRO A 252 13.06 -10.80 -13.00
N LEU A 253 11.93 -10.35 -13.53
CA LEU A 253 11.73 -10.15 -14.97
C LEU A 253 12.66 -9.08 -15.57
N LEU A 254 13.19 -8.20 -14.73
CA LEU A 254 14.16 -7.17 -15.09
C LEU A 254 15.59 -7.58 -14.69
N SER A 255 15.92 -8.86 -14.79
CA SER A 255 17.24 -9.41 -14.41
C SER A 255 17.61 -9.09 -12.96
N PHE A 256 16.64 -9.17 -12.05
CA PHE A 256 16.81 -8.87 -10.62
C PHE A 256 17.29 -7.43 -10.35
N MET A 257 16.93 -6.48 -11.21
CA MET A 257 17.00 -5.05 -10.91
C MET A 257 16.37 -4.77 -9.54
N GLY A 258 17.00 -3.92 -8.73
CA GLY A 258 16.41 -3.48 -7.46
C GLY A 258 15.21 -2.56 -7.72
N ILE A 259 14.20 -2.58 -6.85
CA ILE A 259 13.04 -1.71 -7.04
C ILE A 259 13.45 -0.22 -7.08
N PRO A 260 12.89 0.59 -7.99
CA PRO A 260 13.19 2.02 -8.06
C PRO A 260 12.79 2.71 -6.75
N THR A 261 13.73 3.37 -6.07
CA THR A 261 13.56 3.84 -4.68
C THR A 261 13.96 5.31 -4.54
N ALA A 262 13.28 6.04 -3.64
CA ALA A 262 13.53 7.45 -3.34
C ALA A 262 13.17 8.38 -4.51
N ILE A 263 11.87 8.57 -4.74
CA ILE A 263 11.32 9.51 -5.72
C ILE A 263 11.85 10.91 -5.44
N ASP A 264 12.47 11.55 -6.43
CA ASP A 264 13.10 12.87 -6.31
C ASP A 264 12.25 13.93 -7.01
N ILE A 265 11.81 14.95 -6.26
CA ILE A 265 11.00 16.04 -6.80
C ILE A 265 11.71 16.80 -7.94
N THR A 266 13.05 16.84 -7.96
CA THR A 266 13.80 17.53 -9.03
C THR A 266 13.81 16.73 -10.32
N ARG A 267 13.91 15.38 -10.24
CA ARG A 267 13.82 14.50 -11.40
C ARG A 267 12.41 14.46 -11.97
N VAL A 268 11.38 14.40 -11.12
CA VAL A 268 9.98 14.49 -11.56
C VAL A 268 9.73 15.81 -12.31
N ALA A 269 10.16 16.94 -11.75
CA ALA A 269 9.99 18.24 -12.40
C ALA A 269 10.81 18.37 -13.69
N GLY A 270 12.04 17.84 -13.70
CA GLY A 270 12.96 17.95 -14.84
C GLY A 270 12.61 17.04 -16.02
N SER A 271 12.08 15.84 -15.77
CA SER A 271 11.68 14.89 -16.82
C SER A 271 10.22 15.05 -17.27
N GLY A 272 9.37 15.60 -16.40
CA GLY A 272 7.91 15.63 -16.60
C GLY A 272 7.24 14.26 -16.36
N ILE A 273 7.99 13.24 -15.94
CA ILE A 273 7.47 11.91 -15.61
C ILE A 273 6.88 11.94 -14.20
N LEU A 274 5.62 11.54 -14.07
CA LEU A 274 4.93 11.42 -12.78
C LEU A 274 5.03 9.99 -12.25
N PRO A 275 5.06 9.79 -10.90
CA PRO A 275 4.91 8.48 -10.30
C PRO A 275 3.68 7.74 -10.84
N VAL A 276 3.86 6.49 -11.25
CA VAL A 276 2.77 5.60 -11.63
C VAL A 276 2.24 4.89 -10.39
N ILE A 277 0.93 4.95 -10.16
CA ILE A 277 0.25 4.27 -9.06
C ILE A 277 -0.78 3.34 -9.68
N ASN A 278 -0.71 2.05 -9.37
CA ASN A 278 -1.81 1.14 -9.65
C ASN A 278 -2.72 1.09 -8.43
N THR A 279 -4.03 1.15 -8.59
CA THR A 279 -4.95 1.18 -7.44
C THR A 279 -6.34 0.71 -7.84
N ALA A 280 -7.11 0.26 -6.85
CA ALA A 280 -8.52 -0.05 -7.04
C ALA A 280 -9.33 1.21 -7.36
N ILE A 281 -10.33 1.06 -8.24
CA ILE A 281 -11.38 2.04 -8.50
C ILE A 281 -12.50 1.77 -7.51
N ALA A 282 -12.74 2.71 -6.59
CA ALA A 282 -13.84 2.65 -5.65
C ALA A 282 -15.06 3.39 -6.20
N HIS A 283 -16.26 2.88 -5.92
CA HIS A 283 -17.50 3.59 -6.23
C HIS A 283 -17.60 4.89 -5.42
N LYS A 284 -18.18 5.94 -6.02
CA LYS A 284 -18.36 7.25 -5.35
C LYS A 284 -19.36 7.21 -4.18
N ASP A 285 -20.37 6.36 -4.30
CA ASP A 285 -21.34 6.12 -3.23
C ASP A 285 -20.81 5.09 -2.23
N ALA A 286 -21.00 5.40 -0.93
CA ALA A 286 -20.46 4.63 0.17
C ALA A 286 -20.98 3.18 0.22
N GLY A 287 -20.07 2.24 0.43
CA GLY A 287 -20.37 0.84 0.72
C GLY A 287 -20.62 -0.06 -0.48
N ILE A 288 -20.65 0.48 -1.71
CA ILE A 288 -20.71 -0.33 -2.93
C ILE A 288 -19.38 -1.06 -3.17
N GLY A 289 -18.25 -0.43 -2.85
CA GLY A 289 -16.95 -1.09 -2.86
C GLY A 289 -16.13 -0.85 -4.12
N MET A 290 -15.27 -1.83 -4.42
CA MET A 290 -14.41 -1.82 -5.59
C MET A 290 -15.22 -2.16 -6.85
N ILE A 291 -15.09 -1.32 -7.87
CA ILE A 291 -15.82 -1.44 -9.15
C ILE A 291 -14.90 -1.55 -10.36
N GLY A 292 -13.59 -1.64 -10.13
CA GLY A 292 -12.55 -1.79 -11.14
C GLY A 292 -11.18 -1.60 -10.52
N ALA A 293 -10.14 -1.58 -11.35
CA ALA A 293 -8.79 -1.17 -10.97
C ALA A 293 -8.13 -0.47 -12.14
N GLY A 294 -7.11 0.34 -11.87
CA GLY A 294 -6.48 1.12 -12.91
C GLY A 294 -5.21 1.81 -12.48
N ILE A 295 -4.72 2.65 -13.39
CA ILE A 295 -3.56 3.50 -13.19
C ILE A 295 -4.02 4.92 -12.86
N VAL A 296 -3.29 5.56 -11.96
CA VAL A 296 -3.46 6.96 -11.61
C VAL A 296 -2.09 7.59 -11.39
N HIS A 297 -2.04 8.91 -11.56
CA HIS A 297 -0.85 9.70 -11.29
C HIS A 297 -1.18 10.78 -10.26
N PRO A 298 -0.22 11.18 -9.41
CA PRO A 298 -0.36 12.36 -8.58
C PRO A 298 -0.51 13.63 -9.45
N PRO A 299 -1.24 14.66 -8.98
CA PRO A 299 -1.30 15.92 -9.71
C PRO A 299 0.07 16.61 -9.70
N PHE A 300 0.53 17.08 -10.86
CA PHE A 300 1.84 17.75 -11.00
C PHE A 300 2.01 18.95 -10.05
N SER A 301 0.91 19.64 -9.72
CA SER A 301 0.90 20.78 -8.80
C SER A 301 1.43 20.46 -7.41
N CYS A 302 1.37 19.21 -6.95
CA CYS A 302 2.02 18.80 -5.71
C CYS A 302 3.55 18.93 -5.78
N PHE A 303 4.15 18.51 -6.90
CA PHE A 303 5.61 18.58 -7.11
C PHE A 303 6.07 20.00 -7.36
N GLU A 304 5.31 20.79 -8.13
CA GLU A 304 5.60 22.20 -8.36
C GLU A 304 5.66 22.98 -7.03
N LYS A 305 4.63 22.84 -6.17
CA LYS A 305 4.59 23.49 -4.85
C LYS A 305 5.76 23.04 -3.97
N ALA A 306 6.08 21.74 -3.97
CA ALA A 306 7.20 21.20 -3.20
C ALA A 306 8.54 21.76 -3.66
N LEU A 307 8.77 21.83 -4.98
CA LEU A 307 10.02 22.34 -5.56
C LEU A 307 10.23 23.83 -5.28
N LEU A 308 9.17 24.64 -5.45
CA LEU A 308 9.22 26.07 -5.13
C LEU A 308 9.54 26.30 -3.65
N THR A 309 8.88 25.55 -2.76
CA THR A 309 9.13 25.64 -1.31
C THR A 309 10.53 25.16 -0.93
N PHE A 310 11.03 24.12 -1.60
CA PHE A 310 12.39 23.61 -1.40
C PHE A 310 13.44 24.66 -1.81
N ARG A 311 13.24 25.30 -2.97
CA ARG A 311 14.06 26.41 -3.43
C ARG A 311 14.11 27.53 -2.40
N ASP A 312 12.94 27.96 -1.93
CA ASP A 312 12.80 29.09 -1.01
C ASP A 312 13.42 28.83 0.36
N ARG A 313 13.56 27.56 0.77
CA ARG A 313 14.18 27.20 2.05
C ARG A 313 15.70 27.08 1.99
N TYR A 314 16.24 26.56 0.90
CA TYR A 314 17.64 26.11 0.84
C TYR A 314 18.52 26.90 -0.13
N PHE A 315 17.95 27.70 -1.03
CA PHE A 315 18.69 28.42 -2.07
C PHE A 315 18.38 29.92 -2.14
N LEU A 316 17.33 30.38 -1.47
CA LEU A 316 16.98 31.80 -1.28
C LEU A 316 17.04 32.15 0.21
#